data_AF-A0A9W9PFR7-F1
#
_entry.id   AF-A0A9W9PFR7-F1
#
_cell.length_a   1.000
_cell.length_b   1.000
_cell.length_c   1.000
_cell.angle_alpha   90.00
_cell.angle_beta   90.00
_cell.angle_gamma   90.00
#
_symmetry.space_group_name_H-M   'P 1'
#
loop_
_entity.id
_entity.type
_entity.pdbx_description
1 polymer ?
#
loop_
_entity_poly.entity_id
_entity_poly.type
_entity_poly.pdbx_seq_one_letter_code
_entity_poly.pdbx_strand_id
1 'polypeptide(L)'
;MSELDPQEHIRKQRNIASGYALSNIIQHEPYFDAVLRLLTTRLDDYCKSRQPIELDRWFTFFAFDAVGEVIFSKSFGFLEQGKDVRDAINNQRLLAPYAAFMGYYCWLHNLTLGNPLLSRLGIQPSSHLFDTCTAAIEARKKNPAKRVDMMQKWLDTRAKYPDRMEEVEVFSTAVGTLGAGGDTVAATIQALFYYMIRHPHYMARLQEELDAAQASGELSDVVQYSETQKLPFLQACVSLVLFQTLTFC
;
A
#
# COMPACT_ATOMS: atom_id res chain seq x y z
N MET A 1 9.37 -4.91 12.89
CA MET A 1 10.46 -4.16 12.22
C MET A 1 11.13 -3.12 13.10
N SER A 2 10.57 -2.73 14.26
CA SER A 2 11.32 -1.96 15.25
C SER A 2 12.33 -2.90 15.91
N GLU A 3 13.60 -2.74 15.56
CA GLU A 3 14.74 -3.45 16.16
C GLU A 3 15.79 -2.39 16.45
N LEU A 4 16.36 -2.42 17.66
CA LEU A 4 17.35 -1.43 18.08
C LEU A 4 18.77 -1.87 17.77
N ASP A 5 19.00 -3.18 17.64
CA ASP A 5 20.28 -3.74 17.21
C ASP A 5 20.40 -3.71 15.66
N PRO A 6 21.39 -2.98 15.11
CA PRO A 6 21.62 -2.94 13.67
C PRO A 6 21.84 -4.31 13.02
N GLN A 7 22.50 -5.25 13.71
CA GLN A 7 22.78 -6.58 13.15
C GLN A 7 21.49 -7.40 13.01
N GLU A 8 20.65 -7.38 14.05
CA GLU A 8 19.34 -8.03 14.01
C GLU A 8 18.40 -7.37 13.01
N HIS A 9 18.44 -6.04 12.88
CA HIS A 9 17.68 -5.34 11.85
C HIS A 9 18.05 -5.82 10.45
N ILE A 10 19.35 -5.87 10.12
CA ILE A 10 19.85 -6.36 8.82
C ILE A 10 19.44 -7.83 8.61
N ARG A 11 19.54 -8.67 9.66
CA ARG A 11 19.14 -10.08 9.60
C ARG A 11 17.65 -10.22 9.25
N LYS A 12 16.78 -9.49 9.96
CA LYS A 12 15.32 -9.49 9.73
C LYS A 12 14.99 -8.94 8.34
N GLN A 13 15.64 -7.87 7.91
CA GLN A 13 15.44 -7.28 6.57
C GLN A 13 15.79 -8.27 5.46
N ARG A 14 16.87 -9.04 5.61
CA ARG A 14 17.26 -10.08 4.63
C ARG A 14 16.19 -11.17 4.47
N ASN A 15 15.50 -11.54 5.54
CA ASN A 15 14.47 -12.57 5.49
C ASN A 15 13.23 -12.13 4.68
N ILE A 16 12.92 -10.83 4.71
CA ILE A 16 11.75 -10.26 4.03
C ILE A 16 12.06 -9.71 2.63
N ALA A 17 13.33 -9.49 2.31
CA ALA A 17 13.78 -8.84 1.06
C ALA A 17 13.25 -9.53 -0.21
N SER A 18 13.07 -10.85 -0.19
CA SER A 18 12.55 -11.61 -1.35
C SER A 18 11.13 -11.19 -1.76
N GLY A 19 10.30 -10.73 -0.82
CA GLY A 19 8.97 -10.22 -1.11
C GLY A 19 8.99 -8.88 -1.86
N TYR A 20 9.95 -8.01 -1.54
CA TYR A 20 10.10 -6.68 -2.14
C TYR A 20 10.89 -6.68 -3.45
N ALA A 21 11.40 -7.83 -3.89
CA ALA A 21 12.12 -7.92 -5.15
C ALA A 21 11.21 -7.46 -6.31
N LEU A 22 11.71 -6.57 -7.16
CA LEU A 22 10.95 -6.06 -8.31
C LEU A 22 10.44 -7.20 -9.21
N SER A 23 11.25 -8.25 -9.39
CA SER A 23 10.87 -9.45 -10.15
C SER A 23 9.70 -10.21 -9.54
N ASN A 24 9.44 -10.07 -8.23
CA ASN A 24 8.26 -10.59 -7.58
C ASN A 24 7.05 -9.66 -7.81
N ILE A 25 7.24 -8.35 -7.65
CA ILE A 25 6.16 -7.36 -7.78
C ILE A 25 5.60 -7.30 -9.20
N ILE A 26 6.45 -7.31 -10.23
CA ILE A 26 6.03 -7.25 -11.64
C ILE A 26 5.14 -8.45 -12.02
N GLN A 27 5.30 -9.61 -11.39
CA GLN A 27 4.43 -10.77 -11.66
C GLN A 27 2.97 -10.53 -11.25
N HIS A 28 2.71 -9.52 -10.42
CA HIS A 28 1.37 -9.14 -9.96
C HIS A 28 0.66 -8.12 -10.84
N GLU A 29 1.32 -7.61 -11.87
CA GLU A 29 0.81 -6.57 -12.76
C GLU A 29 -0.60 -6.87 -13.33
N PRO A 30 -0.93 -8.09 -13.82
CA PRO A 30 -2.28 -8.39 -14.28
C PRO A 30 -3.38 -8.25 -13.21
N TYR A 31 -3.02 -8.36 -11.93
CA TYR A 31 -3.96 -8.18 -10.82
C TYR A 31 -4.09 -6.72 -10.41
N PHE A 32 -3.01 -5.94 -10.55
CA PHE A 32 -3.08 -4.49 -10.46
C PHE A 32 -3.97 -3.90 -11.56
N ASP A 33 -3.95 -4.46 -12.76
CA ASP A 33 -4.78 -4.00 -13.87
C ASP A 33 -6.27 -4.00 -13.50
N ALA A 34 -6.73 -5.00 -12.74
CA ALA A 34 -8.12 -5.06 -12.27
C ALA A 34 -8.45 -3.90 -11.32
N VAL A 35 -7.53 -3.57 -10.40
CA VAL A 35 -7.69 -2.46 -9.44
C VAL A 35 -7.66 -1.12 -10.17
N LEU A 36 -6.75 -0.96 -11.15
CA LEU A 36 -6.65 0.23 -12.00
C LEU A 36 -7.93 0.43 -12.83
N ARG A 37 -8.43 -0.61 -13.49
CA ARG A 37 -9.68 -0.56 -14.25
C ARG A 37 -10.87 -0.18 -13.37
N LEU A 38 -10.92 -0.69 -12.14
CA LEU A 38 -11.96 -0.34 -11.19
C LEU A 38 -11.89 1.14 -10.80
N LEU A 39 -10.70 1.66 -10.52
CA LEU A 39 -10.51 3.09 -10.28
C LEU A 39 -10.97 3.92 -11.49
N THR A 40 -10.50 3.62 -12.69
CA THR A 40 -10.89 4.34 -13.92
C THR A 40 -12.39 4.31 -14.13
N THR A 41 -13.03 3.15 -13.96
CA THR A 41 -14.49 3.01 -14.07
C THR A 41 -15.21 3.94 -13.08
N ARG A 42 -14.74 4.00 -11.83
CA ARG A 42 -15.30 4.92 -10.83
C ARG A 42 -15.10 6.37 -11.24
N LEU A 43 -13.92 6.76 -11.70
CA LEU A 43 -13.65 8.12 -12.17
C LEU A 43 -14.55 8.50 -13.36
N ASP A 44 -14.76 7.59 -14.31
CA ASP A 44 -15.62 7.79 -15.47
C ASP A 44 -17.08 8.02 -15.11
N ASP A 45 -17.59 7.34 -14.07
CA ASP A 45 -18.96 7.55 -13.56
C ASP A 45 -19.16 8.98 -13.00
N TYR A 46 -18.14 9.53 -12.34
CA TYR A 46 -18.15 10.93 -11.88
C TYR A 46 -18.04 11.90 -13.06
N CYS A 47 -17.23 11.59 -14.07
CA CYS A 47 -17.14 12.40 -15.29
C CYS A 47 -18.49 12.48 -16.03
N LYS A 48 -19.20 11.34 -16.16
CA LYS A 48 -20.53 11.27 -16.80
C LYS A 48 -21.59 12.04 -16.01
N SER A 49 -21.58 11.91 -14.69
CA SER A 49 -22.54 12.60 -13.80
C SER A 49 -22.19 14.07 -13.53
N ARG A 50 -20.98 14.52 -13.92
CA ARG A 50 -20.44 15.88 -13.68
C ARG A 50 -20.47 16.29 -12.21
N GLN A 51 -20.30 15.33 -11.31
CA GLN A 51 -20.22 15.59 -9.88
C GLN A 51 -18.78 15.89 -9.46
N PRO A 52 -18.59 16.76 -8.44
CA PRO A 52 -17.26 16.94 -7.86
C PRO A 52 -16.77 15.62 -7.27
N ILE A 53 -15.47 15.36 -7.43
CA ILE A 53 -14.83 14.13 -6.96
C ILE A 53 -13.79 14.41 -5.88
N GLU A 54 -13.90 13.69 -4.77
CA GLU A 54 -12.90 13.66 -3.69
C GLU A 54 -11.75 12.73 -4.10
N LEU A 55 -10.82 13.24 -4.92
CA LEU A 55 -9.69 12.46 -5.44
C LEU A 55 -8.81 11.88 -4.32
N ASP A 56 -8.66 12.60 -3.21
CA ASP A 56 -7.91 12.14 -2.05
C ASP A 56 -8.44 10.80 -1.54
N ARG A 57 -9.76 10.70 -1.36
CA ARG A 57 -10.44 9.50 -0.88
C ARG A 57 -10.29 8.34 -1.85
N TRP A 58 -10.52 8.57 -3.14
CA TRP A 58 -10.42 7.52 -4.17
C TRP A 58 -8.97 7.02 -4.34
N PHE A 59 -7.98 7.90 -4.28
CA PHE A 59 -6.58 7.50 -4.33
C PHE A 59 -6.13 6.76 -3.07
N THR A 60 -6.65 7.12 -1.89
CA THR A 60 -6.42 6.32 -0.68
C THR A 60 -7.02 4.92 -0.82
N PHE A 61 -8.26 4.79 -1.30
CA PHE A 61 -8.88 3.49 -1.53
C PHE A 61 -8.10 2.64 -2.53
N PHE A 62 -7.66 3.24 -3.63
CA PHE A 62 -6.81 2.59 -4.62
C PHE A 62 -5.51 2.09 -3.99
N ALA A 63 -4.80 2.92 -3.23
CA ALA A 63 -3.53 2.55 -2.63
C ALA A 63 -3.66 1.34 -1.68
N PHE A 64 -4.67 1.33 -0.81
CA PHE A 64 -4.89 0.22 0.12
C PHE A 64 -5.31 -1.08 -0.60
N ASP A 65 -6.19 -1.01 -1.60
CA ASP A 65 -6.58 -2.19 -2.39
C ASP A 65 -5.40 -2.74 -3.21
N ALA A 66 -4.62 -1.85 -3.83
CA ALA A 66 -3.46 -2.21 -4.64
C ALA A 66 -2.35 -2.87 -3.80
N VAL A 67 -2.01 -2.28 -2.64
CA VAL A 67 -1.04 -2.87 -1.70
C VAL A 67 -1.58 -4.17 -1.11
N GLY A 68 -2.89 -4.25 -0.84
CA GLY A 68 -3.55 -5.49 -0.43
C GLY A 68 -3.42 -6.62 -1.45
N GLU A 69 -3.61 -6.32 -2.73
CA GLU A 69 -3.45 -7.29 -3.82
C GLU A 69 -2.00 -7.81 -3.90
N VAL A 70 -0.99 -6.97 -3.72
CA VAL A 70 0.43 -7.39 -3.75
C VAL A 70 0.81 -8.24 -2.55
N ILE A 71 0.33 -7.88 -1.35
CA ILE A 71 0.74 -8.58 -0.12
C ILE A 71 -0.02 -9.89 0.03
N PHE A 72 -1.35 -9.86 -0.16
CA PHE A 72 -2.26 -10.94 0.20
C PHE A 72 -2.93 -11.61 -0.99
N SER A 73 -2.68 -11.16 -2.22
CA SER A 73 -3.46 -11.58 -3.39
C SER A 73 -4.96 -11.36 -3.14
N LYS A 74 -5.31 -10.23 -2.51
CA LYS A 74 -6.69 -9.89 -2.22
C LYS A 74 -6.85 -8.39 -2.02
N SER A 75 -7.66 -7.79 -2.87
CA SER A 75 -8.22 -6.45 -2.66
C SER A 75 -9.19 -6.47 -1.46
N PHE A 76 -9.18 -5.42 -0.65
CA PHE A 76 -10.03 -5.30 0.55
C PHE A 76 -11.43 -4.77 0.23
N GLY A 77 -11.60 -4.22 -0.97
CA GLY A 77 -12.88 -3.78 -1.50
C GLY A 77 -13.21 -2.33 -1.17
N PHE A 78 -12.19 -1.51 -0.87
CA PHE A 78 -12.37 -0.07 -0.65
C PHE A 78 -12.89 0.62 -1.91
N LEU A 79 -12.32 0.33 -3.08
CA LEU A 79 -12.76 0.85 -4.37
C LEU A 79 -14.12 0.29 -4.81
N GLU A 80 -14.34 -1.01 -4.57
CA GLU A 80 -15.60 -1.66 -4.95
C GLU A 80 -16.76 -1.09 -4.16
N GLN A 81 -16.60 -0.87 -2.85
CA GLN A 81 -17.67 -0.33 -2.01
C GLN A 81 -17.70 1.20 -1.98
N GLY A 82 -16.65 1.88 -2.45
CA GLY A 82 -16.53 3.35 -2.42
C GLY A 82 -16.53 3.93 -1.00
N LYS A 83 -16.16 3.15 0.01
CA LYS A 83 -16.19 3.55 1.42
C LYS A 83 -15.01 2.96 2.20
N ASP A 84 -14.69 3.60 3.31
CA ASP A 84 -13.73 3.08 4.27
C ASP A 84 -14.29 1.80 4.90
N VAL A 85 -13.79 0.66 4.45
CA VAL A 85 -14.26 -0.65 4.91
C VAL A 85 -13.87 -0.82 6.37
N ARG A 86 -14.88 -0.90 7.24
CA ARG A 86 -14.73 -1.04 8.70
C ARG A 86 -13.95 0.12 9.34
N ASP A 87 -14.02 1.33 8.79
CA ASP A 87 -13.29 2.50 9.29
C ASP A 87 -11.77 2.23 9.44
N ALA A 88 -11.19 1.35 8.62
CA ALA A 88 -9.80 0.95 8.74
C ALA A 88 -8.83 2.09 8.48
N ILE A 89 -9.12 2.93 7.48
CA ILE A 89 -8.28 4.08 7.12
C ILE A 89 -8.42 5.17 8.20
N ASN A 90 -9.65 5.47 8.64
CA ASN A 90 -9.88 6.48 9.66
C ASN A 90 -9.28 6.06 11.02
N ASN A 91 -9.43 4.79 11.41
CA ASN A 91 -8.81 4.23 12.61
C ASN A 91 -7.28 4.36 12.55
N GLN A 92 -6.65 4.06 11.41
CA GLN A 92 -5.22 4.22 11.22
C GLN A 92 -4.77 5.68 11.39
N ARG A 93 -5.52 6.63 10.81
CA ARG A 93 -5.25 8.09 10.96
C ARG A 93 -5.35 8.56 12.41
N LEU A 94 -6.23 7.96 13.22
CA LEU A 94 -6.36 8.27 14.66
C LEU A 94 -5.27 7.59 15.50
N LEU A 95 -4.82 6.40 15.10
CA LEU A 95 -3.73 5.70 15.76
C LEU A 95 -2.37 6.37 15.50
N ALA A 96 -2.17 7.04 14.36
CA ALA A 96 -0.93 7.72 14.03
C ALA A 96 -0.47 8.77 15.07
N PRO A 97 -1.28 9.77 15.49
CA PRO A 97 -0.89 10.73 16.52
C PRO A 97 -0.72 10.07 17.89
N TYR A 98 -1.53 9.04 18.20
CA TYR A 98 -1.33 8.24 19.41
C TYR A 98 0.05 7.57 19.41
N ALA A 99 0.44 6.93 18.31
CA ALA A 99 1.74 6.27 18.17
C ALA A 99 2.89 7.29 18.21
N ALA A 100 2.73 8.46 17.59
CA ALA A 100 3.72 9.53 17.65
C ALA A 100 3.94 10.01 19.10
N PHE A 101 2.86 10.29 19.83
CA PHE A 101 2.95 10.75 21.23
C PHE A 101 3.49 9.65 22.16
N MET A 102 2.94 8.44 22.06
CA MET A 102 3.31 7.32 22.94
C MET A 102 4.67 6.73 22.61
N GLY A 103 5.18 6.93 21.39
CA GLY A 103 6.55 6.56 21.01
C GLY A 103 7.61 7.35 21.78
N TYR A 104 7.31 8.59 22.20
CA TYR A 104 8.19 9.34 23.11
C TYR A 104 8.06 8.88 24.57
N TYR A 105 6.86 8.46 24.96
CA TYR A 105 6.54 8.02 26.32
C TYR A 105 6.24 6.52 26.38
N CYS A 106 7.19 5.67 25.98
CA CYS A 106 7.00 4.22 25.93
C CYS A 106 6.50 3.60 27.25
N TRP A 107 6.87 4.18 28.39
CA TRP A 107 6.37 3.75 29.70
C TRP A 107 4.87 3.99 29.86
N LEU A 108 4.33 5.07 29.27
CA LEU A 108 2.90 5.39 29.27
C LEU A 108 2.12 4.50 28.28
N HIS A 109 2.75 4.10 27.18
CA HIS A 109 2.20 3.08 26.28
C HIS A 109 1.96 1.76 27.03
N ASN A 110 2.94 1.30 27.83
CA ASN A 110 2.85 0.05 28.59
C ASN A 110 1.74 0.09 29.67
N LEU A 111 1.40 1.26 30.19
CA LEU A 111 0.29 1.46 31.13
C LEU A 111 -1.08 1.50 30.45
N THR A 112 -1.11 1.92 29.18
CA THR A 112 -2.32 2.06 28.37
C THR A 112 -2.45 0.87 27.41
N LEU A 113 -2.37 1.07 26.08
CA LEU A 113 -2.66 0.02 25.09
C LEU A 113 -1.66 -1.14 25.09
N GLY A 114 -0.46 -0.96 25.65
CA GLY A 114 0.54 -2.01 25.79
C GLY A 114 0.30 -2.95 26.99
N ASN A 115 -0.72 -2.69 27.82
CA ASN A 115 -0.98 -3.50 29.00
C ASN A 115 -1.57 -4.87 28.63
N PRO A 116 -0.92 -6.00 28.98
CA PRO A 116 -1.41 -7.35 28.69
C PRO A 116 -2.81 -7.64 29.28
N LEU A 117 -3.19 -6.95 30.35
CA LEU A 117 -4.53 -7.07 30.94
C LEU A 117 -5.61 -6.47 30.03
N LEU A 118 -5.35 -5.30 29.41
CA LEU A 118 -6.28 -4.67 28.48
C LEU A 118 -6.46 -5.50 27.20
N SER A 119 -5.37 -6.14 26.74
CA SER A 119 -5.41 -7.11 25.64
C SER A 119 -6.24 -8.35 25.99
N ARG A 120 -6.04 -8.94 27.18
CA ARG A 120 -6.84 -10.08 27.67
C ARG A 120 -8.32 -9.75 27.89
N LEU A 121 -8.63 -8.51 28.25
CA LEU A 121 -10.00 -8.03 28.46
C LEU A 121 -10.69 -7.58 27.16
N GLY A 122 -9.99 -7.55 26.03
CA GLY A 122 -10.54 -7.15 24.73
C GLY A 122 -10.89 -5.66 24.64
N ILE A 123 -10.29 -4.82 25.49
CA ILE A 123 -10.58 -3.36 25.57
C ILE A 123 -9.65 -2.55 24.65
N GLN A 124 -8.68 -3.21 24.01
CA GLN A 124 -7.76 -2.55 23.10
C GLN A 124 -8.51 -2.06 21.84
N PRO A 125 -8.28 -0.81 21.39
CA PRO A 125 -8.82 -0.32 20.12
C PRO A 125 -8.42 -1.30 19.03
N SER A 126 -9.40 -1.94 18.42
CA SER A 126 -9.16 -2.81 17.28
C SER A 126 -8.58 -1.96 16.16
N SER A 127 -7.37 -2.29 15.72
CA SER A 127 -6.90 -1.80 14.43
C SER A 127 -7.70 -2.57 13.38
N HIS A 128 -8.70 -1.94 12.76
CA HIS A 128 -9.50 -2.62 11.74
C HIS A 128 -8.66 -3.01 10.51
N LEU A 129 -7.53 -2.34 10.31
CA LEU A 129 -6.49 -2.76 9.36
C LEU A 129 -5.89 -4.13 9.75
N PHE A 130 -5.55 -4.30 11.04
CA PHE A 130 -5.07 -5.58 11.58
C PHE A 130 -6.11 -6.69 11.47
N ASP A 131 -7.38 -6.42 11.76
CA ASP A 131 -8.47 -7.39 11.62
C ASP A 131 -8.63 -7.86 10.17
N THR A 132 -8.51 -6.90 9.24
CA THR A 132 -8.62 -7.16 7.81
C THR A 132 -7.45 -8.01 7.30
N CYS A 133 -6.23 -7.70 7.73
CA CYS A 133 -5.05 -8.55 7.48
C CYS A 133 -5.22 -9.95 8.06
N THR A 134 -5.66 -10.06 9.31
CA THR A 134 -5.87 -11.35 9.98
C THR A 134 -6.89 -12.20 9.22
N ALA A 135 -8.01 -11.59 8.80
CA ALA A 135 -9.03 -12.26 7.99
C ALA A 135 -8.49 -12.73 6.63
N ALA A 136 -7.65 -11.92 5.96
CA ALA A 136 -7.01 -12.31 4.71
C ALA A 136 -6.08 -13.52 4.87
N ILE A 137 -5.33 -13.55 5.97
CA ILE A 137 -4.40 -14.64 6.30
C ILE A 137 -5.14 -15.93 6.66
N GLU A 138 -6.19 -15.84 7.47
CA GLU A 138 -6.99 -17.01 7.83
C GLU A 138 -7.74 -17.56 6.61
N ALA A 139 -8.22 -16.71 5.71
CA ALA A 139 -8.77 -17.13 4.43
C ALA A 139 -7.72 -17.86 3.57
N ARG A 140 -6.48 -17.36 3.56
CA ARG A 140 -5.35 -17.97 2.85
C ARG A 140 -5.00 -19.35 3.40
N LYS A 141 -4.98 -19.54 4.73
CA LYS A 141 -4.70 -20.85 5.34
C LYS A 141 -5.68 -21.92 4.88
N LYS A 142 -6.92 -21.54 4.59
CA LYS A 142 -8.01 -22.41 4.13
C LYS A 142 -8.02 -22.63 2.61
N ASN A 143 -7.29 -21.82 1.84
CA ASN A 143 -7.32 -21.88 0.37
C ASN A 143 -6.13 -22.70 -0.20
N PRO A 144 -6.38 -23.78 -0.96
CA PRO A 144 -5.32 -24.58 -1.58
C PRO A 144 -4.69 -23.92 -2.83
N ALA A 145 -5.39 -22.99 -3.49
CA ALA A 145 -4.87 -22.29 -4.67
C ALA A 145 -4.11 -21.02 -4.25
N LYS A 146 -2.84 -21.19 -3.86
CA LYS A 146 -2.00 -20.09 -3.39
C LYS A 146 -1.29 -19.41 -4.55
N ARG A 147 -1.65 -18.16 -4.83
CA ARG A 147 -0.86 -17.28 -5.71
C ARG A 147 0.48 -16.97 -5.01
N VAL A 148 1.55 -16.82 -5.79
CA VAL A 148 2.87 -16.45 -5.28
C VAL A 148 2.87 -14.93 -5.09
N ASP A 149 2.61 -14.48 -3.87
CA ASP A 149 2.66 -13.07 -3.46
C ASP A 149 3.75 -12.81 -2.42
N MET A 150 3.89 -11.56 -1.96
CA MET A 150 4.89 -11.20 -0.94
C MET A 150 4.75 -12.08 0.30
N MET A 151 3.52 -12.33 0.74
CA MET A 151 3.28 -13.19 1.89
C MET A 151 3.73 -14.64 1.62
N GLN A 152 3.48 -15.18 0.42
CA GLN A 152 3.98 -16.51 0.05
C GLN A 152 5.50 -16.55 0.11
N LYS A 153 6.19 -15.53 -0.42
CA LYS A 153 7.66 -15.46 -0.38
C LYS A 153 8.18 -15.48 1.05
N TRP A 154 7.54 -14.75 1.97
CA TRP A 154 7.94 -14.75 3.38
C TRP A 154 7.66 -16.08 4.07
N LEU A 155 6.51 -16.70 3.78
CA LEU A 155 6.19 -18.04 4.28
C LEU A 155 7.17 -19.10 3.74
N ASP A 156 7.57 -19.00 2.47
CA ASP A 156 8.56 -19.90 1.86
C ASP A 156 9.96 -19.68 2.47
N THR A 157 10.36 -18.43 2.73
CA THR A 157 11.61 -18.13 3.45
C THR A 157 11.59 -18.75 4.84
N ARG A 158 10.49 -18.60 5.59
CA ARG A 158 10.31 -19.24 6.90
C ARG A 158 10.37 -20.76 6.80
N ALA A 159 9.69 -21.37 5.82
CA ALA A 159 9.70 -22.82 5.65
C ALA A 159 11.11 -23.37 5.36
N LYS A 160 11.95 -22.59 4.64
CA LYS A 160 13.36 -22.93 4.38
C LYS A 160 14.25 -22.70 5.60
N TYR A 161 13.95 -21.70 6.42
CA TYR A 161 14.75 -21.29 7.56
C TYR A 161 13.88 -21.03 8.80
N PRO A 162 13.33 -22.08 9.43
CA PRO A 162 12.37 -21.93 10.52
C PRO A 162 12.94 -21.19 11.73
N ASP A 163 14.25 -21.34 11.99
CA ASP A 163 14.94 -20.69 13.11
C ASP A 163 15.22 -19.20 12.87
N ARG A 164 15.01 -18.69 11.65
CA ARG A 164 15.35 -17.31 11.28
C ARG A 164 14.18 -16.35 11.36
N MET A 165 12.95 -16.83 11.25
CA MET A 165 11.76 -15.98 11.14
C MET A 165 10.54 -16.68 11.72
N GLU A 166 9.93 -16.07 12.73
CA GLU A 166 8.71 -16.58 13.35
C GLU A 166 7.46 -16.23 12.53
N GLU A 167 6.36 -16.97 12.73
CA GLU A 167 5.10 -16.68 12.05
C GLU A 167 4.54 -15.30 12.43
N VAL A 168 4.69 -14.92 13.70
CA VAL A 168 4.30 -13.58 14.18
C VAL A 168 5.10 -12.48 13.50
N GLU A 169 6.35 -12.72 13.12
CA GLU A 169 7.16 -11.76 12.38
C GLU A 169 6.70 -11.63 10.93
N VAL A 170 6.31 -12.73 10.27
CA VAL A 170 5.72 -12.69 8.92
C VAL A 170 4.45 -11.85 8.94
N PHE A 171 3.60 -12.11 9.92
CA PHE A 171 2.35 -11.39 10.09
C PHE A 171 2.55 -9.90 10.40
N SER A 172 3.42 -9.59 11.35
CA SER A 172 3.74 -8.21 11.73
C SER A 172 4.36 -7.42 10.56
N THR A 173 5.19 -8.09 9.76
CA THR A 173 5.73 -7.55 8.50
C THR A 173 4.61 -7.23 7.52
N ALA A 174 3.67 -8.14 7.31
CA ALA A 174 2.57 -7.96 6.36
C ALA A 174 1.66 -6.78 6.75
N VAL A 175 1.25 -6.70 8.03
CA VAL A 175 0.43 -5.59 8.54
C VAL A 175 1.17 -4.26 8.43
N GLY A 176 2.44 -4.22 8.85
CA GLY A 176 3.25 -3.01 8.77
C GLY A 176 3.47 -2.54 7.34
N THR A 177 3.69 -3.46 6.40
CA THR A 177 3.85 -3.15 4.97
C THR A 177 2.57 -2.63 4.36
N LEU A 178 1.41 -3.18 4.74
CA LEU A 178 0.12 -2.69 4.26
C LEU A 178 -0.12 -1.25 4.72
N GLY A 179 0.04 -0.97 6.01
CA GLY A 179 -0.18 0.38 6.56
C GLY A 179 0.78 1.40 5.98
N ALA A 180 2.09 1.11 6.01
CA ALA A 180 3.10 2.03 5.47
C ALA A 180 2.97 2.21 3.96
N GLY A 181 2.69 1.15 3.21
CA GLY A 181 2.54 1.20 1.76
C GLY A 181 1.28 1.93 1.32
N GLY A 182 0.14 1.69 1.99
CA GLY A 182 -1.13 2.32 1.65
C GLY A 182 -1.08 3.85 1.78
N ASP A 183 -0.60 4.35 2.93
CA ASP A 183 -0.56 5.79 3.18
C ASP A 183 0.46 6.52 2.29
N THR A 184 1.67 5.97 2.12
CA THR A 184 2.71 6.61 1.31
C THR A 184 2.35 6.65 -0.17
N VAL A 185 1.84 5.55 -0.73
CA VAL A 185 1.39 5.50 -2.13
C VAL A 185 0.22 6.45 -2.36
N ALA A 186 -0.76 6.50 -1.45
CA ALA A 186 -1.86 7.44 -1.53
C ALA A 186 -1.36 8.89 -1.55
N ALA A 187 -0.48 9.25 -0.63
CA ALA A 187 0.08 10.59 -0.54
C ALA A 187 0.86 10.97 -1.81
N THR A 188 1.66 10.06 -2.37
CA THR A 188 2.40 10.30 -3.62
C THR A 188 1.46 10.57 -4.79
N ILE A 189 0.42 9.75 -4.98
CA ILE A 189 -0.53 9.94 -6.08
C ILE A 189 -1.32 11.24 -5.90
N GLN A 190 -1.79 11.51 -4.68
CA GLN A 190 -2.49 12.77 -4.36
C GLN A 190 -1.62 13.99 -4.65
N ALA A 191 -0.36 13.97 -4.22
CA ALA A 191 0.58 15.05 -4.48
C ALA A 191 0.84 15.23 -5.98
N LEU A 192 1.03 14.14 -6.73
CA LEU A 192 1.19 14.19 -8.19
C LEU A 192 0.02 14.93 -8.84
N PHE A 193 -1.22 14.49 -8.58
CA PHE A 193 -2.40 15.13 -9.16
C PHE A 193 -2.58 16.57 -8.67
N TYR A 194 -2.30 16.85 -7.39
CA TYR A 194 -2.33 18.21 -6.86
C TYR A 194 -1.40 19.16 -7.62
N TYR A 195 -0.14 18.77 -7.83
CA TYR A 195 0.82 19.57 -8.58
C TYR A 195 0.44 19.70 -10.06
N MET A 196 -0.03 18.63 -10.70
CA MET A 196 -0.45 18.69 -12.10
C MET A 196 -1.64 19.63 -12.29
N ILE A 197 -2.64 19.61 -11.41
CA ILE A 197 -3.80 20.51 -11.47
C ILE A 197 -3.38 21.96 -11.23
N ARG A 198 -2.43 22.22 -10.32
CA ARG A 198 -1.93 23.57 -10.00
C ARG A 198 -0.99 24.14 -11.07
N HIS A 199 -0.36 23.29 -11.87
CA HIS A 199 0.58 23.69 -12.91
C HIS A 199 0.14 23.14 -14.29
N PRO A 200 -0.85 23.76 -14.95
CA PRO A 200 -1.45 23.24 -16.18
C PRO A 200 -0.45 23.03 -17.33
N HIS A 201 0.64 23.80 -17.37
CA HIS A 201 1.69 23.64 -18.37
C HIS A 201 2.47 22.31 -18.21
N TYR A 202 2.70 21.85 -16.97
CA TYR A 202 3.29 20.53 -16.73
C TYR A 202 2.29 19.42 -17.02
N MET A 203 1.00 19.60 -16.67
CA MET A 203 -0.05 18.65 -17.04
C MET A 203 -0.15 18.49 -18.57
N ALA A 204 -0.18 19.60 -19.32
CA ALA A 204 -0.25 19.56 -20.78
C ALA A 204 0.95 18.83 -21.38
N ARG A 205 2.16 19.12 -20.90
CA ARG A 205 3.37 18.42 -21.35
C ARG A 205 3.35 16.92 -21.02
N LEU A 206 2.82 16.54 -19.86
CA LEU A 206 2.67 15.13 -19.49
C LEU A 206 1.66 14.43 -20.40
N GLN A 207 0.54 15.09 -20.69
CA GLN A 207 -0.46 14.60 -21.64
C GLN A 207 0.14 14.45 -23.05
N GLU A 208 0.89 15.43 -23.54
CA GLU A 208 1.58 15.35 -24.84
C GLU A 208 2.53 14.14 -24.93
N GLU A 209 3.30 13.86 -23.87
CA GLU A 209 4.18 12.68 -23.83
C GLU A 209 3.37 11.37 -23.88
N LEU A 210 2.29 11.29 -23.10
CA LEU A 210 1.42 10.11 -23.05
C LEU A 210 0.68 9.88 -24.36
N ASP A 211 0.13 10.94 -24.97
CA ASP A 211 -0.59 10.89 -26.23
C ASP A 211 0.33 10.49 -27.38
N ALA A 212 1.57 10.99 -27.39
CA ALA A 212 2.57 10.62 -28.39
C ALA A 212 2.93 9.13 -28.30
N ALA A 213 3.16 8.61 -27.08
CA ALA A 213 3.45 7.20 -26.85
C ALA A 213 2.24 6.29 -27.17
N GLN A 214 1.02 6.74 -26.89
CA GLN A 214 -0.20 6.03 -27.30
C GLN A 214 -0.32 5.97 -28.82
N ALA A 215 -0.08 7.10 -29.52
CA ALA A 215 -0.18 7.20 -30.96
C ALA A 215 0.89 6.37 -31.70
N SER A 216 2.07 6.19 -31.10
CA SER A 216 3.12 5.29 -31.64
C SER A 216 2.87 3.81 -31.34
N GLY A 217 1.81 3.47 -30.59
CA GLY A 217 1.49 2.09 -30.21
C GLY A 217 2.45 1.52 -29.15
N GLU A 218 3.10 2.39 -28.37
CA GLU A 218 4.05 2.00 -27.31
C GLU A 218 3.39 1.73 -25.96
N LEU A 219 2.10 2.06 -25.82
CA LEU A 219 1.31 1.87 -24.62
C LEU A 219 0.22 0.82 -24.81
N SER A 220 0.10 -0.07 -23.83
CA SER A 220 -1.00 -1.02 -23.71
C SER A 220 -2.29 -0.36 -23.21
N ASP A 221 -3.43 -1.04 -23.35
CA ASP A 221 -4.74 -0.56 -22.86
C ASP A 221 -4.73 -0.22 -21.36
N VAL A 222 -4.12 -1.09 -20.55
CA VAL A 222 -3.64 -0.73 -19.22
C VAL A 222 -2.12 -0.68 -19.29
N VAL A 223 -1.58 0.52 -19.06
CA VAL A 223 -0.15 0.81 -19.20
C VAL A 223 0.67 -0.09 -18.28
N GLN A 224 1.63 -0.80 -18.87
CA GLN A 224 2.51 -1.71 -18.15
C GLN A 224 3.73 -0.97 -17.59
N TYR A 225 4.29 -1.44 -16.47
CA TYR A 225 5.48 -0.90 -15.81
C TYR A 225 6.63 -0.72 -16.79
N SER A 226 6.91 -1.70 -17.64
CA SER A 226 8.00 -1.63 -18.62
C SER A 226 7.82 -0.51 -19.66
N GLU A 227 6.58 -0.12 -19.95
CA GLU A 227 6.23 0.98 -20.84
C GLU A 227 6.44 2.33 -20.13
N THR A 228 6.03 2.43 -18.86
CA THR A 228 6.24 3.65 -18.05
C THR A 228 7.72 4.02 -17.90
N GLN A 229 8.64 3.05 -17.95
CA GLN A 229 10.08 3.29 -17.85
C GLN A 229 10.64 4.02 -19.07
N LYS A 230 9.92 4.03 -20.19
CA LYS A 230 10.31 4.72 -21.44
C LYS A 230 9.84 6.17 -21.50
N LEU A 231 9.05 6.62 -20.53
CA LEU A 231 8.43 7.95 -20.48
C LEU A 231 9.24 8.88 -19.56
N PRO A 232 10.25 9.62 -20.07
CA PRO A 232 11.18 10.36 -19.23
C PRO A 232 10.51 11.48 -18.42
N PHE A 233 9.51 12.16 -18.98
CA PHE A 233 8.84 13.24 -18.27
C PHE A 233 7.91 12.72 -17.17
N LEU A 234 7.18 11.61 -17.41
CA LEU A 234 6.45 10.89 -16.36
C LEU A 234 7.39 10.47 -15.21
N GLN A 235 8.53 9.84 -15.51
CA GLN A 235 9.51 9.44 -14.50
C GLN A 235 10.04 10.64 -13.70
N ALA A 236 10.29 11.76 -14.38
CA ALA A 236 10.71 13.01 -13.72
C ALA A 236 9.63 13.56 -12.79
N CYS A 237 8.36 13.53 -13.19
CA CYS A 237 7.24 13.98 -12.36
C CYS A 237 7.10 13.12 -11.09
N VAL A 238 7.13 11.79 -11.23
CA VAL A 238 7.07 10.87 -10.08
C VAL A 238 8.26 11.10 -9.14
N SER A 239 9.46 11.21 -9.69
CA SER A 239 10.68 11.45 -8.90
C SER A 239 10.63 12.78 -8.14
N LEU A 240 10.15 13.84 -8.78
CA LEU A 240 10.00 15.16 -8.16
C LEU A 240 9.01 15.12 -7.00
N VAL A 241 7.85 14.47 -7.19
CA VAL A 241 6.82 14.34 -6.16
C VAL A 241 7.34 13.54 -4.99
N LEU A 242 8.02 12.41 -5.23
CA LEU A 242 8.65 11.63 -4.17
C LEU A 242 9.66 12.46 -3.38
N PHE A 243 10.52 13.21 -4.05
CA PHE A 243 11.47 14.10 -3.39
C PHE A 243 10.78 15.15 -2.51
N GLN A 244 9.73 15.80 -3.02
CA GLN A 244 8.99 16.82 -2.27
C GLN A 244 8.24 16.21 -1.08
N THR A 245 7.48 15.13 -1.29
CA THR A 245 6.72 14.46 -0.22
C THR A 245 7.61 13.95 0.91
N LEU A 246 8.81 13.45 0.60
CA LEU A 246 9.79 12.98 1.59
C LEU A 246 10.56 14.11 2.29
N THR A 247 10.62 15.31 1.70
CA THR A 247 11.27 16.48 2.33
C THR A 247 10.35 17.16 3.36
N PHE A 248 9.05 16.92 3.29
CA PHE A 248 8.04 17.51 4.18
C PHE A 248 7.47 16.54 5.24
N CYS A 249 7.94 15.28 5.29
CA CYS A 249 7.67 14.33 6.37
C CYS A 249 8.90 14.20 7.28
#